data_AF-A0A963XNS5-F1
#
_entry.id   AF-A0A963XNS5-F1
#
_cell.length_a   1.000
_cell.length_b   1.000
_cell.length_c   1.000
_cell.angle_alpha   90.00
_cell.angle_beta   90.00
_cell.angle_gamma   90.00
#
_symmetry.space_group_name_H-M   'P 1'
#
loop_
_entity.id
_entity.type
_entity.pdbx_description
1 polymer ?
#
loop_
_entity_poly.entity_id
_entity_poly.type
_entity_poly.pdbx_seq_one_letter_code
_entity_poly.pdbx_strand_id
1 'polypeptide(L)'
;DSVLVHYSWPSRGHPLGYAYDRDSVLFARDGLQDLLEQVSAAGADHITIAAHSLGSLLTVETLRQMASSRSSSAVWRKISGVILFSPDIDVDVFHEQAAAIGELPQPFVIFTSKRDKALALSARLTGERERLGNIDGADEVADLAVTVMDTTAFSTGAGHFDAADSASLLAVLGQIATAGGVLEGDGRVGLLAGTVVTVRNATQIIMTPVAAMSGMSN
;
A
#
# COMPACT_ATOMS: atom_id res chain seq x y z
N ASP A 1 0.62 12.54 -20.37
CA ASP A 1 -0.32 11.42 -20.54
C ASP A 1 0.07 10.27 -19.63
N SER A 2 -0.92 9.52 -19.14
CA SER A 2 -0.73 8.39 -18.22
C SER A 2 -1.32 7.13 -18.86
N VAL A 3 -0.67 5.98 -18.66
CA VAL A 3 -1.13 4.68 -19.17
C VAL A 3 -1.31 3.73 -17.99
N LEU A 4 -2.44 3.02 -17.98
CA LEU A 4 -2.74 2.00 -16.99
C LEU A 4 -2.21 0.65 -17.47
N VAL A 5 -1.42 -0.02 -16.62
CA VAL A 5 -0.87 -1.35 -16.88
C VAL A 5 -1.29 -2.27 -15.75
N HIS A 6 -1.84 -3.43 -16.10
CA HIS A 6 -2.26 -4.44 -15.13
C HIS A 6 -1.32 -5.64 -15.18
N TYR A 7 -0.85 -6.07 -14.01
CA TYR A 7 -0.15 -7.32 -13.84
C TYR A 7 -1.08 -8.35 -13.20
N SER A 8 -1.18 -9.52 -13.83
CA SER A 8 -2.00 -10.63 -13.37
C SER A 8 -1.09 -11.83 -13.11
N TRP A 9 -1.25 -12.49 -11.96
CA TRP A 9 -0.51 -13.69 -11.59
C TRP A 9 -1.46 -14.82 -11.17
N PRO A 10 -0.99 -16.09 -11.19
CA PRO A 10 -1.80 -17.22 -10.72
C PRO A 10 -2.17 -17.03 -9.25
N SER A 11 -3.46 -16.88 -8.99
CA SER A 11 -4.05 -16.90 -7.66
C SER A 11 -5.29 -17.79 -7.71
N ARG A 12 -5.43 -18.68 -6.73
CA ARG A 12 -6.59 -19.56 -6.58
C ARG A 12 -7.77 -18.85 -5.96
N GLY A 13 -7.58 -17.68 -5.34
CA GLY A 13 -8.66 -16.80 -4.91
C GLY A 13 -9.63 -17.42 -3.89
N HIS A 14 -9.24 -18.53 -3.24
CA HIS A 14 -10.04 -19.26 -2.27
C HIS A 14 -9.23 -19.46 -0.98
N PRO A 15 -9.86 -19.38 0.21
CA PRO A 15 -9.15 -19.52 1.49
C PRO A 15 -8.33 -20.81 1.63
N LEU A 16 -8.81 -21.93 1.08
CA LEU A 16 -8.10 -23.22 1.08
C LEU A 16 -6.90 -23.28 0.13
N GLY A 17 -6.81 -22.34 -0.83
CA GLY A 17 -5.68 -22.16 -1.74
C GLY A 17 -4.68 -21.10 -1.27
N TYR A 18 -4.91 -20.47 -0.12
CA TYR A 18 -4.16 -19.30 0.32
C TYR A 18 -2.66 -19.57 0.57
N ALA A 19 -2.30 -20.76 1.07
CA ALA A 19 -0.90 -21.17 1.16
C ALA A 19 -0.25 -21.28 -0.23
N TYR A 20 -0.99 -21.82 -1.21
CA TYR A 20 -0.53 -21.86 -2.60
C TYR A 20 -0.42 -20.47 -3.22
N ASP A 21 -1.30 -19.54 -2.85
CA ASP A 21 -1.25 -18.16 -3.36
C ASP A 21 -0.03 -17.42 -2.81
N ARG A 22 0.38 -17.69 -1.55
CA ARG A 22 1.66 -17.21 -1.00
C ARG A 22 2.87 -17.79 -1.73
N ASP A 23 2.87 -19.08 -2.06
CA ASP A 23 3.94 -19.67 -2.88
C ASP A 23 3.95 -19.10 -4.30
N SER A 24 2.77 -18.83 -4.86
CA SER A 24 2.61 -18.25 -6.20
C SER A 24 3.12 -16.82 -6.28
N VAL A 25 3.02 -16.05 -5.17
CA VAL A 25 3.69 -14.75 -5.06
C VAL A 25 5.19 -14.90 -5.29
N LEU A 26 5.84 -15.90 -4.71
CA LEU A 26 7.29 -16.10 -4.88
C LEU A 26 7.67 -16.42 -6.34
N PHE A 27 6.81 -17.06 -7.10
CA PHE A 27 7.02 -17.31 -8.53
C PHE A 27 6.74 -16.05 -9.38
N ALA A 28 5.76 -15.23 -9.00
CA ALA A 28 5.33 -14.08 -9.78
C ALA A 28 6.29 -12.87 -9.73
N ARG A 29 7.29 -12.89 -8.83
CA ARG A 29 8.23 -11.77 -8.62
C ARG A 29 8.98 -11.38 -9.88
N ASP A 30 9.51 -12.38 -10.56
CA ASP A 30 10.30 -12.18 -11.78
C ASP A 30 9.43 -11.60 -12.89
N GLY A 31 8.20 -12.09 -13.03
CA GLY A 31 7.26 -11.56 -14.01
C GLY A 31 6.83 -10.12 -13.75
N LEU A 32 6.67 -9.72 -12.48
CA LEU A 32 6.41 -8.32 -12.14
C LEU A 32 7.64 -7.45 -12.40
N GLN A 33 8.84 -7.92 -12.07
CA GLN A 33 10.08 -7.21 -12.39
C GLN A 33 10.21 -6.99 -13.91
N ASP A 34 10.04 -8.05 -14.71
CA ASP A 34 10.11 -7.99 -16.17
C ASP A 34 9.12 -6.98 -16.75
N LEU A 35 7.89 -6.92 -16.19
CA LEU A 35 6.91 -5.93 -16.60
C LEU A 35 7.37 -4.50 -16.32
N LEU A 36 7.90 -4.23 -15.12
CA LEU A 36 8.39 -2.91 -14.76
C LEU A 36 9.55 -2.48 -15.67
N GLU A 37 10.45 -3.42 -16.01
CA GLU A 37 11.54 -3.20 -16.95
C GLU A 37 11.02 -2.88 -18.36
N GLN A 38 10.00 -3.61 -18.84
CA GLN A 38 9.35 -3.35 -20.13
C GLN A 38 8.65 -1.99 -20.17
N VAL A 39 7.91 -1.62 -19.12
CA VAL A 39 7.26 -0.32 -19.01
C VAL A 39 8.30 0.81 -19.03
N SER A 40 9.40 0.64 -18.30
CA SER A 40 10.53 1.57 -18.33
C SER A 40 11.16 1.68 -19.73
N ALA A 41 11.35 0.56 -20.43
CA ALA A 41 11.92 0.51 -21.78
C ALA A 41 10.99 1.10 -22.84
N ALA A 42 9.67 1.04 -22.62
CA ALA A 42 8.66 1.66 -23.48
C ALA A 42 8.61 3.20 -23.35
N GLY A 43 9.44 3.80 -22.50
CA GLY A 43 9.59 5.25 -22.37
C GLY A 43 8.87 5.87 -21.16
N ALA A 44 8.39 5.07 -20.20
CA ALA A 44 7.85 5.62 -18.97
C ALA A 44 8.96 6.29 -18.15
N ASP A 45 8.77 7.54 -17.75
CA ASP A 45 9.69 8.29 -16.88
C ASP A 45 9.30 8.23 -15.40
N HIS A 46 8.02 7.95 -15.13
CA HIS A 46 7.45 7.81 -13.79
C HIS A 46 6.55 6.58 -13.73
N ILE A 47 6.79 5.70 -12.76
CA ILE A 47 6.05 4.46 -12.54
C ILE A 47 5.53 4.48 -11.10
N THR A 48 4.21 4.60 -10.95
CA THR A 48 3.54 4.43 -9.66
C THR A 48 2.96 3.02 -9.57
N ILE A 49 3.31 2.29 -8.51
CA ILE A 49 2.83 0.93 -8.30
C ILE A 49 1.70 0.96 -7.28
N ALA A 50 0.55 0.38 -7.62
CA ALA A 50 -0.58 0.22 -6.72
C ALA A 50 -0.91 -1.26 -6.57
N ALA A 51 -1.00 -1.76 -5.34
CA ALA A 51 -1.20 -3.17 -5.07
C ALA A 51 -2.14 -3.39 -3.90
N HIS A 52 -2.86 -4.51 -3.88
CA HIS A 52 -3.88 -4.83 -2.89
C HIS A 52 -3.66 -6.22 -2.29
N SER A 53 -3.87 -6.37 -0.97
CA SER A 53 -3.79 -7.65 -0.24
C SER A 53 -2.47 -8.41 -0.53
N LEU A 54 -2.53 -9.64 -1.06
CA LEU A 54 -1.34 -10.43 -1.42
C LEU A 54 -0.52 -9.81 -2.57
N GLY A 55 -1.12 -8.95 -3.40
CA GLY A 55 -0.39 -8.17 -4.38
C GLY A 55 0.60 -7.20 -3.76
N SER A 56 0.31 -6.73 -2.56
CA SER A 56 1.22 -5.89 -1.79
C SER A 56 2.46 -6.69 -1.37
N LEU A 57 2.28 -7.94 -0.91
CA LEU A 57 3.40 -8.83 -0.61
C LEU A 57 4.28 -9.06 -1.83
N LEU A 58 3.66 -9.37 -2.98
CA LEU A 58 4.37 -9.52 -4.25
C LEU A 58 5.15 -8.26 -4.61
N THR A 59 4.52 -7.09 -4.53
CA THR A 59 5.15 -5.82 -4.87
C THR A 59 6.37 -5.55 -4.01
N VAL A 60 6.24 -5.65 -2.69
CA VAL A 60 7.36 -5.39 -1.76
C VAL A 60 8.48 -6.40 -1.96
N GLU A 61 8.14 -7.66 -2.21
CA GLU A 61 9.14 -8.69 -2.43
C GLU A 61 9.87 -8.54 -3.78
N THR A 62 9.17 -8.11 -4.85
CA THR A 62 9.80 -7.71 -6.12
C THR A 62 10.71 -6.51 -5.92
N LEU A 63 10.29 -5.50 -5.16
CA LEU A 63 11.14 -4.34 -4.85
C LEU A 63 12.39 -4.75 -4.05
N ARG A 64 12.24 -5.68 -3.09
CA ARG A 64 13.37 -6.25 -2.35
C ARG A 64 14.35 -6.97 -3.26
N GLN A 65 13.86 -7.77 -4.20
CA GLN A 65 14.67 -8.44 -5.21
C GLN A 65 15.42 -7.42 -6.09
N MET A 66 14.71 -6.42 -6.61
CA MET A 66 15.30 -5.36 -7.43
C MET A 66 16.33 -4.52 -6.66
N ALA A 67 16.09 -4.26 -5.38
CA ALA A 67 17.02 -3.53 -4.52
C ALA A 67 18.34 -4.30 -4.32
N SER A 68 18.33 -5.63 -4.37
CA SER A 68 19.57 -6.41 -4.29
C SER A 68 20.48 -6.25 -5.52
N SER A 69 19.93 -5.88 -6.68
CA SER A 69 20.67 -5.58 -7.91
C SER A 69 20.96 -4.08 -8.12
N ARG A 70 20.74 -3.28 -7.06
CA ARG A 70 20.76 -1.82 -6.88
C ARG A 70 21.61 -0.94 -7.81
N SER A 71 22.68 -1.44 -8.40
CA SER A 71 23.68 -0.59 -9.04
C SER A 71 23.40 -0.24 -10.50
N SER A 72 22.40 -0.85 -11.17
CA SER A 72 22.34 -0.75 -12.65
C SER A 72 20.96 -0.63 -13.32
N SER A 73 19.83 -0.88 -12.66
CA SER A 73 18.54 -0.90 -13.40
C SER A 73 17.96 0.52 -13.55
N ALA A 74 17.80 0.98 -14.78
CA ALA A 74 17.16 2.27 -15.09
C ALA A 74 15.73 2.36 -14.54
N VAL A 75 15.07 1.21 -14.35
CA VAL A 75 13.71 1.11 -13.81
C VAL A 75 13.62 1.54 -12.35
N TRP A 76 14.60 1.23 -11.49
CA TRP A 76 14.52 1.57 -10.06
C TRP A 76 14.33 3.08 -9.84
N ARG A 77 15.07 3.90 -10.58
CA ARG A 77 14.97 5.37 -10.51
C ARG A 77 13.67 5.95 -11.06
N LYS A 78 12.92 5.16 -11.82
CA LYS A 78 11.63 5.56 -12.41
C LYS A 78 10.46 5.21 -11.52
N ILE A 79 10.65 4.39 -10.48
CA ILE A 79 9.60 4.09 -9.51
C ILE A 79 9.37 5.33 -8.66
N SER A 80 8.27 6.03 -8.93
CA SER A 80 7.94 7.34 -8.37
C SER A 80 6.90 7.28 -7.26
N GLY A 81 6.55 6.08 -6.79
CA GLY A 81 5.62 5.88 -5.68
C GLY A 81 5.10 4.45 -5.59
N VAL A 82 4.78 4.03 -4.37
CA VAL A 82 4.20 2.72 -4.06
C VAL A 82 2.99 2.93 -3.15
N ILE A 83 1.86 2.34 -3.52
CA ILE A 83 0.61 2.42 -2.79
C ILE A 83 0.12 1.00 -2.50
N LEU A 84 0.02 0.65 -1.22
CA LEU A 84 -0.43 -0.66 -0.77
C LEU A 84 -1.80 -0.54 -0.11
N PHE A 85 -2.76 -1.33 -0.56
CA PHE A 85 -4.12 -1.38 -0.01
C PHE A 85 -4.34 -2.65 0.79
N SER A 86 -4.73 -2.49 2.06
CA SER A 86 -4.94 -3.59 3.01
C SER A 86 -3.86 -4.68 2.86
N PRO A 87 -2.56 -4.34 2.94
CA PRO A 87 -1.48 -5.28 2.62
C PRO A 87 -1.51 -6.52 3.52
N ASP A 88 -1.50 -7.68 2.86
CA ASP A 88 -1.42 -8.98 3.54
C ASP A 88 0.05 -9.40 3.71
N ILE A 89 0.75 -8.62 4.54
CA ILE A 89 2.14 -8.80 4.90
C ILE A 89 2.19 -8.85 6.42
N ASP A 90 2.95 -9.79 6.98
CA ASP A 90 3.27 -9.77 8.40
C ASP A 90 4.13 -8.52 8.72
N VAL A 91 3.88 -7.83 9.83
CA VAL A 91 4.60 -6.57 10.15
C VAL A 91 6.11 -6.79 10.26
N ASP A 92 6.55 -7.87 10.91
CA ASP A 92 7.98 -8.19 11.03
C ASP A 92 8.60 -8.51 9.67
N VAL A 93 7.85 -9.23 8.81
CA VAL A 93 8.29 -9.49 7.43
C VAL A 93 8.44 -8.18 6.66
N PHE A 94 7.50 -7.24 6.81
CA PHE A 94 7.60 -5.95 6.14
C PHE A 94 8.84 -5.16 6.58
N HIS A 95 9.16 -5.19 7.88
CA HIS A 95 10.38 -4.58 8.42
C HIS A 95 11.65 -5.17 7.80
N GLU A 96 11.76 -6.50 7.76
CA GLU A 96 12.90 -7.19 7.14
C GLU A 96 13.01 -6.89 5.64
N GLN A 97 11.87 -6.84 4.93
CA GLN A 97 11.83 -6.47 3.53
C GLN A 97 12.26 -5.02 3.32
N ALA A 98 11.76 -4.08 4.12
CA ALA A 98 12.11 -2.67 4.05
C ALA A 98 13.60 -2.44 4.38
N ALA A 99 14.13 -3.14 5.38
CA ALA A 99 15.56 -3.09 5.71
C ALA A 99 16.43 -3.60 4.55
N ALA A 100 16.05 -4.71 3.91
CA ALA A 100 16.73 -5.23 2.74
C ALA A 100 16.59 -4.31 1.51
N ILE A 101 15.44 -3.66 1.35
CA ILE A 101 15.23 -2.61 0.34
C ILE A 101 16.09 -1.40 0.63
N GLY A 102 16.35 -1.05 1.90
CA GLY A 102 16.99 0.20 2.33
C GLY A 102 16.08 1.41 2.13
N GLU A 103 16.47 2.34 1.26
CA GLU A 103 15.60 3.49 0.92
C GLU A 103 14.38 3.04 0.10
N LEU A 104 13.19 3.15 0.71
CA LEU A 104 11.91 2.84 0.06
C LEU A 104 11.57 3.90 -1.00
N PRO A 105 11.02 3.51 -2.17
CA PRO A 105 10.52 4.47 -3.16
C PRO A 105 9.48 5.41 -2.56
N GLN A 106 9.64 6.72 -2.77
CA GLN A 106 8.75 7.73 -2.21
C GLN A 106 7.79 8.31 -3.27
N PRO A 107 6.52 8.58 -2.91
CA PRO A 107 5.92 8.28 -1.61
C PRO A 107 5.63 6.77 -1.45
N PHE A 108 5.81 6.26 -0.23
CA PHE A 108 5.41 4.90 0.14
C PHE A 108 4.17 4.95 1.04
N VAL A 109 3.00 4.59 0.51
CA VAL A 109 1.70 4.76 1.17
C VAL A 109 1.07 3.41 1.49
N ILE A 110 0.61 3.25 2.74
CA ILE A 110 -0.02 2.03 3.26
C ILE A 110 -1.43 2.37 3.72
N PHE A 111 -2.44 1.87 3.02
CA PHE A 111 -3.83 1.99 3.42
C PHE A 111 -4.22 0.84 4.34
N THR A 112 -4.81 1.18 5.49
CA THR A 112 -5.20 0.24 6.56
C THR A 112 -6.69 0.37 6.89
N SER A 113 -7.30 -0.72 7.38
CA SER A 113 -8.71 -0.76 7.79
C SER A 113 -8.89 -1.63 9.04
N LYS A 114 -9.33 -1.03 10.15
CA LYS A 114 -9.55 -1.78 11.40
C LYS A 114 -10.78 -2.69 11.38
N ARG A 115 -11.71 -2.53 10.43
CA ARG A 115 -12.86 -3.48 10.32
C ARG A 115 -12.44 -4.83 9.74
N ASP A 116 -11.37 -4.86 8.96
CA ASP A 116 -10.76 -6.10 8.45
C ASP A 116 -10.18 -6.91 9.64
N LYS A 117 -9.69 -6.23 10.69
CA LYS A 117 -9.26 -6.83 11.97
C LYS A 117 -10.40 -7.56 12.69
N ALA A 118 -11.63 -7.03 12.68
CA ALA A 118 -12.79 -7.65 13.32
C ALA A 118 -13.26 -8.92 12.58
N LEU A 119 -13.20 -8.92 11.24
CA LEU A 119 -13.45 -10.11 10.42
C LEU A 119 -12.33 -11.16 10.57
N ALA A 120 -11.06 -10.73 10.58
CA ALA A 120 -9.91 -11.60 10.86
C ALA A 120 -9.88 -12.15 12.29
N LEU A 121 -10.44 -11.43 13.27
CA LEU A 121 -10.61 -11.88 14.66
C LEU A 121 -11.53 -13.10 14.77
N SER A 122 -12.49 -13.28 13.87
CA SER A 122 -13.26 -14.53 13.80
C SER A 122 -12.41 -15.74 13.37
N ALA A 123 -11.23 -15.50 12.79
CA ALA A 123 -10.22 -16.52 12.45
C ALA A 123 -9.14 -16.72 13.54
N ARG A 124 -9.07 -15.86 14.59
CA ARG A 124 -8.02 -15.82 15.63
C ARG A 124 -8.01 -16.99 16.64
N LEU A 125 -8.51 -18.15 16.28
CA LEU A 125 -8.26 -19.37 17.06
C LEU A 125 -6.87 -19.99 16.78
N THR A 126 -6.04 -19.38 15.93
CA THR A 126 -4.82 -20.00 15.36
C THR A 126 -3.49 -19.30 15.67
N GLY A 127 -3.46 -18.19 16.41
CA GLY A 127 -2.19 -17.54 16.81
C GLY A 127 -1.46 -16.76 15.71
N GLU A 128 -2.18 -16.17 14.75
CA GLU A 128 -1.56 -15.34 13.72
C GLU A 128 -0.96 -14.02 14.26
N ARG A 129 0.20 -13.66 13.71
CA ARG A 129 0.92 -12.39 13.90
C ARG A 129 0.17 -11.23 13.21
N GLU A 130 0.44 -9.99 13.65
CA GLU A 130 -0.25 -8.82 13.12
C GLU A 130 0.09 -8.56 11.64
N ARG A 131 -0.93 -8.24 10.85
CA ARG A 131 -0.80 -7.93 9.42
C ARG A 131 -0.71 -6.43 9.22
N LEU A 132 0.12 -6.01 8.27
CA LEU A 132 0.38 -4.62 7.92
C LEU A 132 -0.91 -3.85 7.57
N GLY A 133 -1.87 -4.48 6.90
CA GLY A 133 -3.17 -3.87 6.59
C GLY A 133 -4.08 -3.61 7.80
N ASN A 134 -3.73 -4.16 8.97
CA ASN A 134 -4.53 -4.16 10.20
C ASN A 134 -3.84 -3.50 11.40
N ILE A 135 -2.69 -2.83 11.20
CA ILE A 135 -1.96 -2.15 12.27
C ILE A 135 -2.81 -1.07 12.94
N ASP A 136 -2.62 -0.86 14.24
CA ASP A 136 -3.42 0.09 15.01
C ASP A 136 -3.02 1.56 14.76
N GLY A 137 -1.77 1.78 14.33
CA GLY A 137 -1.21 3.10 14.06
C GLY A 137 0.16 3.04 13.40
N ALA A 138 0.72 4.22 13.09
CA ALA A 138 2.04 4.33 12.46
C ALA A 138 3.21 3.99 13.40
N ASP A 139 2.94 3.77 14.70
CA ASP A 139 3.92 3.33 15.69
C ASP A 139 4.56 1.98 15.35
N GLU A 140 3.78 1.06 14.76
CA GLU A 140 4.24 -0.26 14.30
C GLU A 140 5.24 -0.20 13.14
N VAL A 141 5.36 0.96 12.47
CA VAL A 141 6.27 1.19 11.33
C VAL A 141 7.06 2.51 11.46
N ALA A 142 7.19 3.02 12.69
CA ALA A 142 7.66 4.38 12.96
C ALA A 142 9.11 4.66 12.55
N ASP A 143 9.94 3.63 12.42
CA ASP A 143 11.33 3.73 11.94
C ASP A 143 11.42 3.82 10.42
N LEU A 144 10.35 3.50 9.69
CA LEU A 144 10.29 3.54 8.23
C LEU A 144 9.71 4.86 7.72
N ALA A 145 10.25 5.36 6.62
CA ALA A 145 9.72 6.53 5.91
C ALA A 145 8.49 6.13 5.08
N VAL A 146 7.35 5.96 5.75
CA VAL A 146 6.08 5.53 5.15
C VAL A 146 4.92 6.43 5.59
N THR A 147 3.89 6.51 4.76
CA THR A 147 2.62 7.16 5.12
C THR A 147 1.54 6.09 5.33
N VAL A 148 1.03 5.96 6.54
CA VAL A 148 -0.09 5.08 6.88
C VAL A 148 -1.39 5.87 6.79
N MET A 149 -2.29 5.44 5.91
CA MET A 149 -3.61 6.03 5.76
C MET A 149 -4.67 5.11 6.37
N ASP A 150 -5.30 5.55 7.46
CA ASP A 150 -6.39 4.82 8.11
C ASP A 150 -7.71 5.20 7.41
N THR A 151 -8.31 4.20 6.75
CA THR A 151 -9.56 4.34 6.00
C THR A 151 -10.75 3.71 6.70
N THR A 152 -10.60 3.31 7.96
CA THR A 152 -11.62 2.57 8.72
C THR A 152 -13.00 3.24 8.61
N ALA A 153 -13.04 4.57 8.65
CA ALA A 153 -14.29 5.34 8.58
C ALA A 153 -15.01 5.28 7.22
N PHE A 154 -14.34 4.84 6.14
CA PHE A 154 -14.89 4.72 4.79
C PHE A 154 -15.31 3.30 4.41
N SER A 155 -15.00 2.30 5.22
CA SER A 155 -15.45 0.92 4.97
C SER A 155 -16.98 0.82 5.18
N THR A 156 -17.74 0.61 4.10
CA THR A 156 -19.19 0.32 4.16
C THR A 156 -19.43 -1.14 3.76
N GLY A 157 -20.19 -1.92 4.53
CA GLY A 157 -20.56 -3.29 4.14
C GLY A 157 -19.59 -4.40 4.57
N ALA A 158 -19.44 -5.44 3.74
CA ALA A 158 -18.87 -6.76 4.10
C ALA A 158 -17.33 -6.82 4.30
N GLY A 159 -16.65 -5.67 4.41
CA GLY A 159 -15.29 -5.61 4.94
C GLY A 159 -14.20 -6.17 4.03
N HIS A 160 -14.25 -5.78 2.76
CA HIS A 160 -13.10 -5.81 1.88
C HIS A 160 -12.98 -4.41 1.28
N PHE A 161 -11.76 -3.91 1.08
CA PHE A 161 -11.51 -2.52 0.70
C PHE A 161 -12.28 -2.15 -0.59
N ASP A 162 -13.46 -1.53 -0.45
CA ASP A 162 -14.30 -1.05 -1.56
C ASP A 162 -13.69 0.23 -2.14
N ALA A 163 -12.44 0.13 -2.60
CA ALA A 163 -11.68 1.23 -3.17
C ALA A 163 -12.39 1.87 -4.36
N ALA A 164 -13.15 1.03 -5.08
CA ALA A 164 -13.80 1.35 -6.33
C ALA A 164 -15.01 2.28 -6.14
N ASP A 165 -15.67 2.25 -4.98
CA ASP A 165 -16.93 2.97 -4.76
C ASP A 165 -16.75 4.32 -4.04
N SER A 166 -15.53 4.64 -3.59
CA SER A 166 -15.22 5.90 -2.93
C SER A 166 -14.59 6.89 -3.91
N ALA A 167 -15.42 7.78 -4.49
CA ALA A 167 -14.94 8.88 -5.34
C ALA A 167 -13.87 9.74 -4.63
N SER A 168 -13.96 9.87 -3.30
CA SER A 168 -12.94 10.53 -2.48
C SER A 168 -11.62 9.78 -2.47
N LEU A 169 -11.62 8.45 -2.39
CA LEU A 169 -10.40 7.66 -2.42
C LEU A 169 -9.76 7.71 -3.81
N LEU A 170 -10.55 7.57 -4.88
CA LEU A 170 -10.06 7.69 -6.25
C LEU A 170 -9.42 9.07 -6.51
N ALA A 171 -9.99 10.14 -5.93
CA ALA A 171 -9.38 11.47 -5.99
C ALA A 171 -8.03 11.53 -5.26
N VAL A 172 -7.91 10.91 -4.07
CA VAL A 172 -6.62 10.80 -3.34
C VAL A 172 -5.60 10.05 -4.18
N LEU A 173 -5.99 8.93 -4.78
CA LEU A 173 -5.10 8.12 -5.61
C LEU A 173 -4.65 8.84 -6.87
N GLY A 174 -5.56 9.58 -7.51
CA GLY A 174 -5.23 10.47 -8.62
C GLY A 174 -4.21 11.53 -8.21
N GLN A 175 -4.37 12.13 -7.02
CA GLN A 175 -3.41 13.10 -6.49
C GLN A 175 -2.05 12.47 -6.17
N ILE A 176 -2.00 11.31 -5.52
CA ILE A 176 -0.73 10.62 -5.21
C ILE A 176 0.00 10.23 -6.50
N ALA A 177 -0.71 9.68 -7.49
CA ALA A 177 -0.14 9.23 -8.75
C ALA A 177 0.34 10.38 -9.66
N THR A 178 -0.27 11.57 -9.55
CA THR A 178 0.10 12.75 -10.36
C THR A 178 1.12 13.64 -9.68
N ALA A 179 1.16 13.68 -8.34
CA ALA A 179 1.94 14.66 -7.62
C ALA A 179 3.40 14.26 -7.37
N GLY A 180 3.79 12.98 -7.43
CA GLY A 180 5.19 12.56 -7.25
C GLY A 180 5.91 13.09 -6.00
N GLY A 181 5.17 13.59 -5.00
CA GLY A 181 5.71 14.38 -3.90
C GLY A 181 5.07 15.75 -3.76
N VAL A 182 3.89 15.82 -3.14
CA VAL A 182 3.50 16.98 -2.30
C VAL A 182 2.94 16.42 -1.00
N LEU A 183 3.84 15.87 -0.20
CA LEU A 183 3.65 15.65 1.24
C LEU A 183 4.76 16.41 2.01
N GLU A 184 5.17 17.57 1.49
CA GLU A 184 6.11 18.44 2.19
C GLU A 184 5.36 19.49 3.02
N GLY A 185 5.56 19.40 4.33
CA GLY A 185 5.87 20.56 5.16
C GLY A 185 4.72 21.35 5.76
N ASP A 186 3.50 21.28 5.23
CA ASP A 186 2.36 21.99 5.81
C ASP A 186 1.14 21.09 5.74
N GLY A 187 0.50 20.82 6.88
CA GLY A 187 -0.66 19.95 7.07
C GLY A 187 -1.95 20.41 6.35
N ARG A 188 -1.83 20.77 5.08
CA ARG A 188 -2.89 21.13 4.15
C ARG A 188 -2.76 20.24 2.94
N VAL A 189 -3.18 18.99 3.11
CA VAL A 189 -3.57 18.22 1.93
C VAL A 189 -4.86 18.85 1.41
N GLY A 190 -4.75 19.60 0.32
CA GLY A 190 -5.90 20.20 -0.36
C GLY A 190 -6.93 19.12 -0.66
N LEU A 191 -8.09 19.22 0.01
CA LEU A 191 -9.27 18.33 -0.05
C LEU A 191 -9.31 17.08 0.83
N LEU A 192 -8.31 16.74 1.65
CA LEU A 192 -8.46 15.61 2.57
C LEU A 192 -8.93 16.06 3.95
N ALA A 193 -10.17 15.71 4.28
CA ALA A 193 -10.68 15.76 5.64
C ALA A 193 -10.04 14.63 6.47
N GLY A 194 -8.92 14.90 7.15
CA GLY A 194 -8.27 13.91 8.00
C GLY A 194 -7.34 14.51 9.04
N THR A 195 -7.06 13.74 10.09
CA THR A 195 -6.10 14.10 11.13
C THR A 195 -4.73 13.55 10.77
N VAL A 196 -3.71 14.41 10.73
CA VAL A 196 -2.32 14.02 10.46
C VAL A 196 -1.56 13.90 11.79
N VAL A 197 -0.91 12.76 12.01
CA VAL A 197 -0.07 12.48 13.18
C VAL A 197 1.24 11.88 12.70
N THR A 198 2.37 12.52 12.97
CA THR A 198 3.70 11.98 12.62
C THR A 198 4.31 11.31 13.85
N VAL A 199 4.74 10.06 13.69
CA VAL A 199 5.42 9.26 14.71
C VAL A 199 6.80 8.89 14.17
N ARG A 200 7.84 9.60 14.64
CA ARG A 200 9.22 9.50 14.12
C ARG A 200 9.26 9.70 12.60
N ASN A 201 9.56 8.65 11.82
CA ASN A 201 9.67 8.70 10.36
C ASN A 201 8.36 8.36 9.64
N ALA A 202 7.40 7.76 10.33
CA ALA A 202 6.13 7.38 9.75
C ALA A 202 5.08 8.48 9.97
N THR A 203 4.27 8.73 8.94
CA THR A 203 3.14 9.67 9.00
C THR A 203 1.84 8.90 8.98
N GLN A 204 0.98 9.11 9.97
CA GLN A 204 -0.39 8.60 9.99
C GLN A 204 -1.36 9.68 9.51
N ILE A 205 -2.27 9.30 8.62
CA ILE A 205 -3.40 10.13 8.18
C ILE A 205 -4.68 9.35 8.49
N ILE A 206 -5.45 9.83 9.46
CA ILE A 206 -6.77 9.26 9.79
C ILE A 206 -7.80 9.98 8.95
N MET A 207 -8.44 9.28 7.99
CA MET A 207 -9.45 9.91 7.15
C MET A 207 -10.82 9.93 7.82
N THR A 208 -11.55 11.03 7.63
CA THR A 208 -12.93 11.22 8.10
C THR A 208 -13.86 11.55 6.93
N PRO A 209 -15.00 10.85 6.76
CA PRO A 209 -15.96 11.16 5.71
C PRO A 209 -16.52 12.58 5.86
N VAL A 210 -16.57 13.34 4.76
CA VAL A 210 -17.09 14.73 4.74
C VAL A 210 -18.53 14.80 5.25
N ALA A 211 -19.36 13.78 4.97
CA ALA A 211 -20.72 13.68 5.48
C ALA A 211 -20.77 13.57 7.03
N ALA A 212 -19.81 12.87 7.64
CA ALA A 212 -19.73 12.76 9.11
C ALA A 212 -19.34 14.11 9.76
N MET A 213 -18.52 14.92 9.10
CA MET A 213 -18.14 16.25 9.58
C MET A 213 -19.30 17.25 9.57
N SER A 214 -20.23 17.13 8.61
CA SER A 214 -21.42 17.99 8.55
C SER A 214 -22.40 17.76 9.71
N GLY A 215 -22.32 16.62 10.40
CA GLY A 215 -23.13 16.30 11.58
C GLY A 215 -22.51 16.73 12.92
N MET A 216 -21.24 17.16 12.95
CA MET A 216 -20.54 17.61 14.18
C MET A 216 -20.68 19.12 14.44
N SER A 217 -21.38 19.85 13.57
CA SER A 217 -21.58 21.31 13.64
C SER A 217 -22.97 21.72 14.14
N ASN A 218 -23.71 20.84 14.84
CA ASN A 218 -24.99 21.15 15.47
C ASN A 218 -24.95 20.87 16.98
#